data_AF-A0A855FCU3-F1
#
_entry.id   AF-A0A855FCU3-F1
#
_cell.length_a   1.000
_cell.length_b   1.000
_cell.length_c   1.000
_cell.angle_alpha   90.00
_cell.angle_beta   90.00
_cell.angle_gamma   90.00
#
_symmetry.space_group_name_H-M   'P 1'
#
loop_
_entity.id
_entity.type
_entity.pdbx_description
1 polymer ?
#
loop_
_entity_poly.entity_id
_entity_poly.type
_entity_poly.pdbx_seq_one_letter_code
_entity_poly.pdbx_strand_id
1 'polypeptide(L)'
;MITFITVADVDAILGSTWTDESKKAKSVLMANTWMNGLNLKLPCDKATHETIIPDDVKQAGAYAALAASNGGLYQQKTDSGVLLSKTVDADDVSVSKTFAEISTNSTALLDPDLQLALAMLKPYGVNQSQVRLVRG
;
A
#
# COMPACT_ATOMS: atom_id res chain seq x y z
N MET A 1 15.29 -7.82 5.84
CA MET A 1 13.99 -7.10 5.84
C MET A 1 14.03 -6.11 6.98
N ILE A 2 13.79 -4.83 6.70
CA ILE A 2 13.68 -3.77 7.71
C ILE A 2 12.30 -3.85 8.34
N THR A 3 12.22 -3.78 9.66
CA THR A 3 10.95 -3.63 10.39
C THR A 3 10.67 -2.15 10.54
N PHE A 4 9.71 -1.63 9.77
CA PHE A 4 9.32 -0.21 9.83
C PHE A 4 8.33 0.05 10.97
N ILE A 5 7.40 -0.88 11.19
CA ILE A 5 6.34 -0.80 12.20
C ILE A 5 6.07 -2.14 12.89
N THR A 6 5.61 -2.09 14.13
CA THR A 6 5.10 -3.23 14.90
C THR A 6 3.61 -3.09 15.16
N VAL A 7 2.95 -4.17 15.63
CA VAL A 7 1.53 -4.12 16.02
C VAL A 7 1.28 -3.07 17.11
N ALA A 8 2.21 -2.95 18.07
CA ALA A 8 2.11 -1.95 19.13
C ALA A 8 2.20 -0.51 18.58
N ASP A 9 3.04 -0.27 17.57
CA ASP A 9 3.12 1.04 16.91
C ASP A 9 1.81 1.38 16.18
N VAL A 10 1.22 0.41 15.47
CA VAL A 10 -0.04 0.60 14.77
C VAL A 10 -1.19 0.83 15.76
N ASP A 11 -1.25 0.07 16.85
CA ASP A 11 -2.22 0.26 17.92
C ASP A 11 -2.07 1.65 18.59
N ALA A 12 -0.84 2.18 18.68
CA ALA A 12 -0.59 3.52 19.20
C ALA A 12 -0.99 4.64 18.22
N ILE A 13 -0.83 4.41 16.91
CA ILE A 13 -1.13 5.41 15.86
C ILE A 13 -2.62 5.44 15.50
N LEU A 14 -3.24 4.26 15.30
CA LEU A 14 -4.62 4.12 14.81
C LEU A 14 -5.61 3.72 15.92
N GLY A 15 -5.13 3.35 17.10
CA GLY A 15 -5.95 2.78 18.18
C GLY A 15 -6.14 1.27 18.01
N SER A 16 -6.27 0.53 19.11
CA SER A 16 -6.28 -0.95 19.12
C SER A 16 -7.43 -1.62 18.36
N THR A 17 -8.40 -0.84 17.87
CA THR A 17 -9.61 -1.30 17.15
C THR A 17 -9.49 -1.21 15.63
N TRP A 18 -8.29 -0.90 15.10
CA TRP A 18 -8.07 -0.77 13.66
C TRP A 18 -8.31 -2.06 12.87
N THR A 19 -8.16 -3.23 13.51
CA THR A 19 -8.51 -4.53 12.92
C THR A 19 -8.70 -5.63 13.96
N ASP A 20 -9.12 -6.81 13.51
CA ASP A 20 -9.21 -8.02 14.33
C ASP A 20 -7.83 -8.50 14.79
N GLU A 21 -7.71 -8.94 16.04
CA GLU A 21 -6.45 -9.43 16.63
C GLU A 21 -5.78 -10.54 15.79
N SER A 22 -6.59 -11.41 15.17
CA SER A 22 -6.12 -12.49 14.29
C SER A 22 -5.50 -12.01 12.98
N LYS A 23 -5.79 -10.77 12.56
CA LYS A 23 -5.28 -10.16 11.33
C LYS A 23 -4.09 -9.23 11.59
N LYS A 24 -3.98 -8.64 12.78
CA LYS A 24 -2.93 -7.65 13.12
C LYS A 24 -1.52 -8.08 12.71
N ALA A 25 -1.07 -9.24 13.17
CA ALA A 25 0.28 -9.73 12.89
C ALA A 25 0.54 -9.92 11.39
N LYS A 26 -0.44 -10.48 10.65
CA LYS A 26 -0.34 -10.68 9.21
C LYS A 26 -0.33 -9.35 8.46
N SER A 27 -1.21 -8.42 8.83
CA SER A 27 -1.30 -7.09 8.22
C SER A 27 -0.03 -6.27 8.40
N VAL A 28 0.57 -6.28 9.59
CA VAL A 28 1.85 -5.61 9.86
C VAL A 28 2.99 -6.25 9.07
N LEU A 29 3.02 -7.58 8.96
CA LEU A 29 4.00 -8.28 8.13
C LEU A 29 3.86 -7.88 6.64
N MET A 30 2.64 -7.82 6.13
CA MET A 30 2.36 -7.39 4.76
C MET A 30 2.79 -5.94 4.53
N ALA A 31 2.47 -5.03 5.45
CA ALA A 31 2.88 -3.63 5.37
C ALA A 31 4.41 -3.48 5.33
N ASN A 32 5.12 -4.10 6.26
CA ASN A 32 6.58 -4.07 6.28
C ASN A 32 7.18 -4.67 5.00
N THR A 33 6.62 -5.78 4.51
CA THR A 33 7.07 -6.43 3.26
C THR A 33 6.89 -5.51 2.06
N TRP A 34 5.72 -4.87 1.95
CA TRP A 34 5.42 -3.89 0.90
C TRP A 34 6.39 -2.70 0.95
N MET A 35 6.63 -2.11 2.13
CA MET A 35 7.56 -0.99 2.30
C MET A 35 9.01 -1.36 1.98
N ASN A 36 9.44 -2.59 2.29
CA ASN A 36 10.77 -3.08 1.88
C ASN A 36 10.89 -3.13 0.35
N GLY A 37 9.80 -3.47 -0.36
CA GLY A 37 9.76 -3.47 -1.82
C GLY A 37 9.84 -2.08 -2.46
N LEU A 38 9.53 -1.01 -1.72
CA LEU A 38 9.59 0.37 -2.22
C LEU A 38 11.01 0.94 -2.29
N ASN A 39 12.02 0.24 -1.77
CA ASN A 39 13.42 0.69 -1.73
C ASN A 39 13.57 2.12 -1.16
N LEU A 40 12.91 2.37 -0.01
CA LEU A 40 12.91 3.67 0.67
C LEU A 40 14.34 4.10 1.03
N LYS A 41 14.69 5.34 0.68
CA LYS A 41 15.93 6.01 1.09
C LYS A 41 15.72 6.65 2.44
N LEU A 42 15.82 5.83 3.48
CA LEU A 42 15.73 6.31 4.85
C LEU A 42 17.02 7.01 5.28
N PRO A 43 16.93 8.03 6.14
CA PRO A 43 18.10 8.62 6.76
C PRO A 43 18.83 7.57 7.61
N CYS A 44 20.16 7.60 7.58
CA CYS A 44 21.00 6.81 8.47
C CYS A 44 21.68 7.71 9.49
N ASP A 45 21.83 7.20 10.70
CA ASP A 45 22.61 7.85 11.73
C ASP A 45 24.10 7.85 11.33
N LYS A 46 24.73 9.02 11.37
CA LYS A 46 26.12 9.18 10.89
C LYS A 46 27.16 8.55 11.82
N ALA A 47 26.81 8.29 13.07
CA ALA A 47 27.73 7.73 14.06
C ALA A 47 27.61 6.20 14.13
N THR A 48 26.39 5.68 14.16
CA THR A 48 26.10 4.25 14.32
C THR A 48 25.87 3.53 12.99
N HIS A 49 25.69 4.26 11.89
CA HIS A 49 25.30 3.73 10.57
C HIS A 49 23.95 2.98 10.60
N GLU A 50 23.15 3.17 11.64
CA GLU A 50 21.83 2.56 11.76
C GLU A 50 20.79 3.32 10.94
N THR A 51 19.79 2.60 10.44
CA THR A 51 18.69 3.21 9.69
C THR A 51 17.71 3.85 10.66
N ILE A 52 17.49 5.16 10.54
CA ILE A 52 16.49 5.88 11.31
C ILE A 52 15.17 5.80 10.54
N ILE A 53 14.12 5.29 11.19
CA ILE A 53 12.78 5.25 10.63
C ILE A 53 12.02 6.49 11.15
N PRO A 54 11.78 7.51 10.31
CA PRO A 54 11.05 8.71 10.71
C PRO A 54 9.59 8.40 11.04
N ASP A 55 8.97 9.27 11.83
CA ASP A 55 7.58 9.08 12.25
C ASP A 55 6.61 9.06 11.07
N ASP A 56 6.85 9.85 10.01
CA ASP A 56 6.04 9.82 8.78
C ASP A 56 6.06 8.43 8.11
N VAL A 57 7.20 7.74 8.17
CA VAL A 57 7.36 6.38 7.62
C VAL A 57 6.62 5.36 8.49
N LYS A 58 6.63 5.55 9.82
CA LYS A 58 5.83 4.72 10.72
C LYS A 58 4.33 4.93 10.49
N GLN A 59 3.90 6.17 10.35
CA GLN A 59 2.50 6.49 10.05
C GLN A 59 2.07 5.89 8.70
N ALA A 60 2.90 6.01 7.65
CA ALA A 60 2.64 5.36 6.38
C ALA A 60 2.54 3.83 6.51
N GLY A 61 3.40 3.22 7.32
CA GLY A 61 3.33 1.79 7.63
C GLY A 61 2.03 1.40 8.33
N ALA A 62 1.53 2.22 9.25
CA ALA A 62 0.28 1.97 9.96
C ALA A 62 -0.92 1.97 8.99
N TYR A 63 -1.02 2.98 8.11
CA TYR A 63 -2.05 3.02 7.08
C TYR A 63 -1.91 1.88 6.06
N ALA A 64 -0.68 1.48 5.72
CA ALA A 64 -0.45 0.31 4.88
C ALA A 64 -0.91 -1.01 5.57
N ALA A 65 -0.74 -1.12 6.89
CA ALA A 65 -1.25 -2.26 7.66
C ALA A 65 -2.78 -2.28 7.71
N LEU A 66 -3.41 -1.12 7.88
CA LEU A 66 -4.87 -0.98 7.81
C LEU A 66 -5.40 -1.38 6.43
N ALA A 67 -4.78 -0.89 5.36
CA ALA A 67 -5.09 -1.31 4.00
C ALA A 67 -4.86 -2.82 3.80
N ALA A 68 -3.85 -3.41 4.45
CA ALA A 68 -3.60 -4.86 4.39
C ALA A 68 -4.69 -5.66 5.11
N SER A 69 -5.17 -5.21 6.27
CA SER A 69 -6.28 -5.88 6.97
C SER A 69 -7.59 -5.83 6.18
N ASN A 70 -7.79 -4.76 5.43
CA ASN A 70 -8.95 -4.59 4.55
C ASN A 70 -8.77 -5.33 3.21
N GLY A 71 -7.60 -5.94 2.98
CA GLY A 71 -7.26 -6.67 1.75
C GLY A 71 -6.91 -5.77 0.57
N GLY A 72 -6.70 -4.46 0.77
CA GLY A 72 -6.38 -3.46 -0.27
C GLY A 72 -4.90 -3.32 -0.63
N LEU A 73 -3.97 -3.72 0.25
CA LEU A 73 -2.53 -3.40 0.09
C LEU A 73 -1.89 -3.96 -1.19
N TYR A 74 -2.26 -5.17 -1.61
CA TYR A 74 -1.75 -5.81 -2.84
C TYR A 74 -2.80 -5.93 -3.93
N GLN A 75 -3.91 -5.19 -3.83
CA GLN A 75 -4.82 -5.07 -4.96
C GLN A 75 -4.15 -4.23 -6.02
N GLN A 76 -3.31 -4.87 -6.85
CA GLN A 76 -3.15 -4.42 -8.22
C GLN A 76 -4.55 -4.51 -8.81
N LYS A 77 -5.23 -3.38 -9.04
CA LYS A 77 -6.29 -3.39 -10.02
C LYS A 77 -5.60 -3.67 -11.34
N THR A 78 -5.55 -4.95 -11.69
CA THR A 78 -5.21 -5.43 -13.01
C THR A 78 -6.14 -4.69 -13.95
N ASP A 79 -5.62 -3.65 -14.62
CA ASP A 79 -6.26 -3.01 -15.77
C ASP A 79 -6.15 -3.95 -16.99
N SER A 80 -6.59 -5.19 -16.75
CA SER A 80 -6.60 -6.34 -17.64
C SER A 80 -7.47 -7.39 -16.97
N GLY A 81 -8.77 -7.09 -16.82
CA GLY A 81 -9.90 -8.03 -16.89
C GLY A 81 -9.80 -9.44 -16.32
N VAL A 82 -8.95 -9.74 -15.34
CA VAL A 82 -8.84 -11.07 -14.74
C VAL A 82 -9.22 -10.97 -13.29
N LEU A 83 -10.53 -11.06 -13.13
CA LEU A 83 -11.26 -11.23 -11.90
C LEU A 83 -10.61 -12.29 -11.01
N LEU A 84 -10.50 -11.93 -9.74
CA LEU A 84 -10.53 -12.82 -8.59
C LEU A 84 -11.52 -13.97 -8.84
N SER A 85 -11.05 -15.21 -8.69
CA SER A 85 -11.85 -16.41 -8.35
C SER A 85 -13.36 -16.37 -8.62
N LYS A 86 -13.75 -16.81 -9.84
CA LYS A 86 -14.82 -17.78 -10.16
C LYS A 86 -16.28 -17.56 -9.66
N THR A 87 -17.18 -17.35 -10.65
CA THR A 87 -18.64 -17.68 -10.79
C THR A 87 -19.65 -16.66 -10.19
N VAL A 88 -20.65 -16.12 -10.91
CA VAL A 88 -21.89 -16.73 -11.46
C VAL A 88 -22.43 -15.90 -12.66
N ASP A 89 -23.00 -16.58 -13.66
CA ASP A 89 -23.80 -16.03 -14.77
C ASP A 89 -24.95 -15.10 -14.31
N ALA A 90 -25.06 -13.91 -14.91
CA ALA A 90 -26.32 -13.19 -15.01
C ALA A 90 -26.31 -12.29 -16.26
N ASP A 91 -27.34 -12.54 -17.08
CA ASP A 91 -27.71 -11.89 -18.32
C ASP A 91 -27.53 -10.36 -18.33
N ASP A 92 -27.04 -9.90 -19.48
CA ASP A 92 -27.40 -8.65 -20.17
C ASP A 92 -27.75 -7.43 -19.29
N VAL A 93 -26.73 -6.68 -18.83
CA VAL A 93 -26.85 -5.21 -18.81
C VAL A 93 -25.49 -4.58 -19.11
N SER A 94 -25.36 -4.10 -20.35
CA SER A 94 -24.40 -3.10 -20.77
C SER A 94 -24.50 -1.84 -19.89
N VAL A 95 -23.46 -1.53 -19.12
CA VAL A 95 -23.32 -0.22 -18.46
C VAL A 95 -22.26 0.58 -19.20
N SER A 96 -22.71 1.29 -20.24
CA SER A 96 -21.95 2.34 -20.90
C SER A 96 -21.72 3.51 -19.93
N LYS A 97 -20.51 3.64 -19.37
CA LYS A 97 -20.08 4.88 -18.70
C LYS A 97 -18.97 5.53 -19.52
N THR A 98 -19.37 6.58 -20.21
CA THR A 98 -18.57 7.45 -21.08
C THR A 98 -17.48 8.17 -20.28
N PHE A 99 -16.23 7.90 -20.65
CA PHE A 99 -15.02 8.73 -20.65
C PHE A 99 -14.91 9.92 -19.69
N ALA A 100 -13.98 9.80 -18.75
CA ALA A 100 -12.92 10.79 -18.60
C ALA A 100 -11.60 10.03 -18.71
N GLU A 101 -10.70 10.47 -19.58
CA GLU A 101 -9.31 9.99 -19.67
C GLU A 101 -8.58 10.29 -18.36
N ILE A 102 -8.86 9.50 -17.32
CA ILE A 102 -8.06 9.48 -16.11
C ILE A 102 -6.79 8.73 -16.48
N SER A 103 -5.73 9.52 -16.67
CA SER A 103 -4.32 9.10 -16.70
C SER A 103 -4.14 7.65 -16.25
N THR A 104 -3.70 6.80 -17.17
CA THR A 104 -3.40 5.37 -16.99
C THR A 104 -2.27 5.08 -15.98
N ASN A 105 -1.92 6.06 -15.15
CA ASN A 105 -0.99 6.00 -14.01
C ASN A 105 -1.66 6.49 -12.71
N SER A 106 -2.96 6.26 -12.53
CA SER A 106 -3.70 6.88 -11.44
C SER A 106 -3.62 6.07 -10.15
N THR A 107 -2.72 6.51 -9.27
CA THR A 107 -2.80 6.30 -7.81
C THR A 107 -4.20 6.60 -7.24
N ALA A 108 -5.06 7.33 -7.97
CA ALA A 108 -6.46 7.57 -7.64
C ALA A 108 -7.35 6.30 -7.56
N LEU A 109 -6.90 5.15 -8.06
CA LEU A 109 -7.62 3.87 -7.91
C LEU A 109 -7.23 3.07 -6.65
N LEU A 110 -6.24 3.56 -5.88
CA LEU A 110 -5.82 2.93 -4.64
C LEU A 110 -6.74 3.33 -3.48
N ASP A 111 -6.76 2.52 -2.44
CA ASP A 111 -7.39 2.86 -1.17
C ASP A 111 -6.90 4.25 -0.67
N PRO A 112 -7.78 5.16 -0.22
CA PRO A 112 -7.38 6.49 0.24
C PRO A 112 -6.30 6.44 1.33
N ASP A 113 -6.32 5.44 2.21
CA ASP A 113 -5.30 5.25 3.24
C ASP A 113 -3.94 4.86 2.63
N LEU A 114 -3.96 4.09 1.55
CA LEU A 114 -2.76 3.72 0.80
C LEU A 114 -2.20 4.89 -0.01
N GLN A 115 -3.07 5.75 -0.57
CA GLN A 115 -2.65 6.99 -1.22
C GLN A 115 -1.98 7.95 -0.24
N LEU A 116 -2.55 8.09 0.96
CA LEU A 116 -1.97 8.87 2.05
C LEU A 116 -0.61 8.31 2.45
N ALA A 117 -0.51 7.00 2.69
CA ALA A 117 0.76 6.33 3.01
C ALA A 117 1.83 6.60 1.94
N LEU A 118 1.50 6.46 0.66
CA LEU A 118 2.42 6.74 -0.43
C LEU A 118 2.83 8.22 -0.48
N ALA A 119 1.91 9.15 -0.20
CA ALA A 119 2.22 10.58 -0.15
C ALA A 119 3.23 10.90 0.95
N MET A 120 3.11 10.28 2.12
CA MET A 120 4.05 10.41 3.24
C MET A 120 5.42 9.77 2.92
N LEU A 121 5.45 8.75 2.06
CA LEU A 121 6.68 8.09 1.65
C LEU A 121 7.42 8.78 0.48
N LYS A 122 6.78 9.73 -0.22
CA LYS A 122 7.39 10.50 -1.32
C LYS A 122 8.77 11.11 -0.99
N PRO A 123 9.01 11.79 0.15
CA PRO A 123 10.32 12.36 0.45
C PRO A 123 11.43 11.30 0.56
N TYR A 124 11.08 10.04 0.80
CA TYR A 124 12.02 8.91 0.91
C TYR A 124 12.26 8.21 -0.43
N GLY A 125 11.84 8.79 -1.55
CA GLY A 125 12.22 8.32 -2.88
C GLY A 125 11.30 7.26 -3.49
N VAL A 126 10.04 7.16 -3.02
CA VAL A 126 9.01 6.36 -3.68
C VAL A 126 8.78 6.92 -5.09
N ASN A 127 9.34 6.23 -6.09
CA ASN A 127 9.15 6.57 -7.50
C ASN A 127 7.89 5.89 -8.03
N GLN A 128 6.86 6.68 -8.38
CA GLN A 128 5.66 6.21 -9.09
C GLN A 128 5.97 5.71 -10.51
N SER A 129 7.20 5.94 -11.01
CA SER A 129 7.62 5.75 -12.40
C SER A 129 8.16 4.35 -12.73
N GLN A 130 8.19 3.39 -11.80
CA GLN A 130 8.67 2.02 -12.07
C GLN A 130 7.62 1.04 -12.61
N VAL A 131 6.36 1.47 -12.82
CA VAL A 131 5.45 0.75 -13.73
C VAL A 131 5.84 1.10 -15.18
N ARG A 132 7.09 0.81 -15.58
CA ARG A 132 7.45 0.78 -17.00
C ARG A 132 6.99 -0.56 -17.54
N LEU A 133 5.88 -0.53 -18.28
CA LEU A 133 5.58 -1.51 -19.31
C LEU A 133 6.82 -1.64 -20.21
N VAL A 134 7.53 -2.75 -20.11
CA VAL A 134 8.49 -3.16 -21.13
C VAL A 134 7.65 -3.46 -22.37
N ARG A 135 7.63 -2.51 -23.32
CA ARG A 135 7.26 -2.79 -24.70
C ARG A 135 8.52 -3.27 -25.40
N GLY A 136 8.53 -4.56 -25.74
CA GLY A 136 9.47 -5.21 -26.63
C GLY A 136 8.75 -6.40 -27.25
#